data_AF-A0A3D0QIU7-F1
#
_entry.id   AF-A0A3D0QIU7-F1
#
_cell.length_a   1.000
_cell.length_b   1.000
_cell.length_c   1.000
_cell.angle_alpha   90.00
_cell.angle_beta   90.00
_cell.angle_gamma   90.00
#
_symmetry.space_group_name_H-M   'P 1'
#
loop_
_entity.id
_entity.type
_entity.pdbx_description
1 polymer ?
#
loop_
_entity_poly.entity_id
_entity_poly.type
_entity_poly.pdbx_seq_one_letter_code
_entity_poly.pdbx_strand_id
1 'polypeptide(L)'
;MLNNSKYGYDIKGNVIRLSLLRSPKWPDPTADRGKHSIEYSLYPHAGSWRDANTVRRGYEFNYPLVGELTDVHKGDLPPQQSFVQLSPSNLVLTGLKKAEDGDGWIVQWYDAKGEESEAVVTFPRELKRATISNFLEEEGASLSIVKNSVRVKTKKSSVVTVKVSF
;
A
#
# COMPACT_ATOMS: atom_id res chain seq x y z
N MET A 1 1.91 17.70 2.99
CA MET A 1 1.30 17.49 4.32
C MET A 1 0.83 16.05 4.37
N LEU A 2 1.19 15.32 5.42
CA LEU A 2 0.79 13.93 5.68
C LEU A 2 -0.11 13.94 6.93
N ASN A 3 -1.09 13.05 7.01
CA ASN A 3 -1.92 12.86 8.19
C ASN A 3 -2.47 11.43 8.22
N ASN A 4 -3.08 11.04 9.34
CA ASN A 4 -3.64 9.70 9.54
C ASN A 4 -5.15 9.65 9.86
N SER A 5 -5.83 10.80 9.88
CA SER A 5 -7.22 10.87 10.38
C SER A 5 -8.04 12.04 9.84
N LYS A 6 -7.46 12.91 9.00
CA LYS A 6 -8.07 14.16 8.54
C LYS A 6 -8.19 14.20 7.02
N TYR A 7 -9.43 14.31 6.56
CA TYR A 7 -9.80 14.23 5.15
C TYR A 7 -10.14 15.58 4.53
N GLY A 8 -10.34 16.62 5.34
CA GLY A 8 -10.65 17.96 4.89
C GLY A 8 -9.39 18.84 4.84
N TYR A 9 -9.01 19.28 3.64
CA TYR A 9 -7.90 20.20 3.43
C TYR A 9 -8.26 21.20 2.33
N ASP A 10 -7.59 22.34 2.33
CA ASP A 10 -7.67 23.30 1.24
C ASP A 10 -6.31 23.97 0.99
N ILE A 11 -6.11 24.44 -0.23
CA ILE A 11 -4.91 25.16 -0.66
C ILE A 11 -5.36 26.44 -1.34
N LYS A 12 -4.95 27.60 -0.80
CA LYS A 12 -5.24 28.92 -1.38
C LYS A 12 -3.94 29.70 -1.52
N GLY A 13 -3.47 29.87 -2.76
CA GLY A 13 -2.17 30.48 -3.02
C GLY A 13 -1.05 29.69 -2.37
N ASN A 14 -0.29 30.34 -1.47
CA ASN A 14 0.80 29.74 -0.71
C ASN A 14 0.40 29.21 0.68
N VAL A 15 -0.90 29.16 0.99
CA VAL A 15 -1.41 28.70 2.29
C VAL A 15 -2.05 27.32 2.16
N ILE A 16 -1.57 26.38 2.97
CA ILE A 16 -2.16 25.04 3.13
C ILE A 16 -2.92 25.01 4.46
N ARG A 17 -4.18 24.58 4.43
CA ARG A 17 -5.04 24.45 5.61
C ARG A 17 -5.51 23.01 5.79
N LEU A 18 -5.50 22.53 7.03
CA LEU A 18 -6.02 21.23 7.43
C LEU A 18 -7.17 21.42 8.42
N SER A 19 -8.34 20.90 8.08
CA SER A 19 -9.49 20.91 8.98
C SER A 19 -9.32 19.81 10.03
N LEU A 20 -9.12 20.21 11.29
CA LEU A 20 -8.87 19.27 12.40
C LEU A 20 -10.17 18.71 12.99
N LEU A 21 -11.17 19.57 13.19
CA LEU A 21 -12.48 19.25 13.77
C LEU A 21 -13.56 20.14 13.14
N ARG A 22 -14.79 19.63 13.06
CA ARG A 22 -15.96 20.36 12.52
C ARG A 22 -16.98 20.73 13.58
N SER A 23 -17.20 19.86 14.58
CA SER A 23 -18.12 20.06 15.71
C SER A 23 -19.53 20.52 15.32
N PRO A 24 -20.24 19.79 14.42
CA PRO A 24 -21.61 20.12 14.07
C PRO A 24 -22.55 19.94 15.28
N LYS A 25 -23.71 20.61 15.26
CA LYS A 25 -24.76 20.46 16.29
C LYS A 25 -25.98 19.66 15.85
N TRP A 26 -26.09 19.37 14.56
CA TRP A 26 -27.14 18.55 13.96
C TRP A 26 -26.49 17.58 12.97
N PRO A 27 -26.88 16.29 12.94
CA PRO A 27 -27.97 15.67 13.72
C PRO A 27 -27.61 15.34 15.18
N ASP A 28 -26.34 15.42 15.56
CA ASP A 28 -25.86 15.09 16.91
C ASP A 28 -25.40 16.36 17.67
N PRO A 29 -26.09 16.77 18.75
CA PRO A 29 -25.71 17.93 19.59
C PRO A 29 -24.37 17.77 20.35
N THR A 30 -23.86 16.54 20.41
CA THR A 30 -22.64 16.15 21.13
C THR A 30 -21.49 15.74 20.22
N ALA A 31 -21.65 15.90 18.90
CA ALA A 31 -20.64 15.52 17.92
C ALA A 31 -19.27 16.13 18.26
N ASP A 32 -18.23 15.32 18.11
CA ASP A 32 -16.84 15.68 18.36
C ASP A 32 -16.51 16.18 19.79
N ARG A 33 -17.41 16.01 20.78
CA ARG A 33 -17.05 16.30 22.19
C ARG A 33 -16.16 15.19 22.74
N GLY A 34 -15.08 15.58 23.41
CA GLY A 34 -14.16 14.64 24.05
C GLY A 34 -12.70 14.97 23.78
N LYS A 35 -11.82 14.01 24.06
CA LYS A 35 -10.39 14.12 23.76
C LYS A 35 -10.11 13.56 22.37
N HIS A 36 -9.37 14.30 21.58
CA HIS A 36 -8.93 13.90 20.24
C HIS A 36 -7.42 13.91 20.19
N SER A 37 -6.82 12.84 19.66
CA SER A 37 -5.43 12.84 19.20
C SER A 37 -5.43 13.01 17.69
N ILE A 38 -4.63 13.97 17.19
CA ILE A 38 -4.58 14.29 15.76
C ILE A 38 -3.13 14.39 15.35
N GLU A 39 -2.71 13.50 14.47
CA GLU A 39 -1.34 13.41 13.99
C GLU A 39 -1.25 13.85 12.53
N TYR A 40 -0.30 14.74 12.27
CA TYR A 40 0.02 15.22 10.94
C TYR A 40 1.48 15.60 10.87
N SER A 41 2.02 15.65 9.66
CA SER A 41 3.41 16.00 9.40
C SER A 41 3.53 16.92 8.18
N LEU A 42 4.42 17.90 8.28
CA LEU A 42 4.91 18.62 7.13
C LEU A 42 6.11 17.85 6.58
N TYR A 43 6.02 17.43 5.32
CA TYR A 43 7.10 16.78 4.58
C TYR A 43 7.52 17.70 3.45
N PRO A 44 8.42 18.69 3.71
CA PRO A 44 8.99 19.52 2.67
C PRO A 44 9.89 18.67 1.77
N HIS A 45 9.88 18.96 0.47
CA HIS A 45 10.71 18.26 -0.50
C HIS A 45 11.06 19.19 -1.67
N ALA A 46 12.13 18.84 -2.38
CA ALA A 46 12.45 19.44 -3.67
C ALA A 46 11.65 18.77 -4.80
N GLY A 47 11.57 19.43 -5.95
CA GLY A 47 10.94 18.89 -7.14
C GLY A 47 9.44 18.66 -7.00
N SER A 48 8.91 17.73 -7.80
CA SER A 48 7.49 17.38 -7.78
C SER A 48 7.18 16.35 -6.69
N TRP A 49 5.89 16.14 -6.45
CA TRP A 49 5.42 15.10 -5.53
C TRP A 49 5.84 13.67 -5.96
N ARG A 50 6.08 13.46 -7.27
CA ARG A 50 6.54 12.18 -7.83
C ARG A 50 7.99 11.88 -7.46
N ASP A 51 8.85 12.88 -7.56
CA ASP A 51 10.28 12.79 -7.26
C ASP A 51 10.49 12.52 -5.76
N ALA A 52 9.69 13.21 -4.94
CA ALA A 52 9.73 13.10 -3.49
C ALA A 52 9.02 11.86 -2.91
N ASN A 53 8.38 11.03 -3.75
CA ASN A 53 7.62 9.85 -3.33
C ASN A 53 6.59 10.16 -2.24
N THR A 54 5.91 11.31 -2.33
CA THR A 54 5.03 11.80 -1.25
C THR A 54 3.91 10.81 -0.91
N VAL A 55 3.39 10.10 -1.92
CA VAL A 55 2.38 9.04 -1.73
C VAL A 55 2.94 7.93 -0.83
N ARG A 56 4.14 7.42 -1.14
CA ARG A 56 4.81 6.39 -0.33
C ARG A 56 5.06 6.87 1.10
N ARG A 57 5.50 8.13 1.28
CA ARG A 57 5.67 8.72 2.62
C ARG A 57 4.34 8.84 3.38
N GLY A 58 3.24 9.09 2.66
CA GLY A 58 1.88 9.04 3.22
C GLY A 58 1.53 7.66 3.75
N TYR A 59 1.83 6.59 3.01
CA TYR A 59 1.68 5.22 3.49
C TYR A 59 2.60 4.95 4.70
N GLU A 60 3.90 5.24 4.61
CA GLU A 60 4.84 5.03 5.72
C GLU A 60 4.44 5.78 7.00
N PHE A 61 3.78 6.93 6.89
CA PHE A 61 3.20 7.65 8.03
C PHE A 61 1.98 6.94 8.65
N ASN A 62 1.19 6.23 7.84
CA ASN A 62 -0.03 5.55 8.26
C ASN A 62 0.18 4.08 8.67
N TYR A 63 1.30 3.47 8.27
CA TYR A 63 1.63 2.07 8.53
C TYR A 63 2.95 1.99 9.31
N PRO A 64 2.90 2.10 10.66
CA PRO A 64 4.11 2.08 11.49
C PRO A 64 4.79 0.71 11.45
N LEU A 65 6.09 0.70 11.76
CA LEU A 65 6.83 -0.55 11.95
C LEU A 65 6.31 -1.28 13.20
N VAL A 66 6.06 -2.58 13.05
CA VAL A 66 5.72 -3.47 14.16
C VAL A 66 6.98 -4.18 14.58
N GLY A 67 7.37 -4.00 15.85
CA GLY A 67 8.50 -4.69 16.46
C GLY A 67 8.00 -5.68 17.50
N GLU A 68 8.48 -6.91 17.42
CA GLU A 68 8.18 -7.99 18.37
C GLU A 68 9.48 -8.54 18.93
N LEU A 69 9.51 -8.87 20.22
CA LEU A 69 10.65 -9.49 20.88
C LEU A 69 10.48 -11.00 20.89
N THR A 70 11.58 -11.72 20.70
CA THR A 70 11.63 -13.18 20.82
C THR A 70 12.93 -13.62 21.48
N ASP A 71 12.90 -14.80 22.10
CA ASP A 71 14.08 -15.44 22.67
C ASP A 71 14.92 -16.14 21.59
N VAL A 72 16.11 -16.63 21.97
CA VAL A 72 16.93 -17.44 21.07
C VAL A 72 16.29 -18.81 20.89
N HIS A 73 15.93 -19.16 19.65
CA HIS A 73 15.37 -20.46 19.31
C HIS A 73 15.81 -20.91 17.91
N LYS A 74 15.62 -22.19 17.62
CA LYS A 74 15.70 -22.70 16.24
C LYS A 74 14.42 -22.29 15.50
N GLY A 75 14.50 -22.13 14.19
CA GLY A 75 13.36 -21.85 13.32
C GLY A 75 13.69 -22.15 11.87
N ASP A 76 12.66 -22.39 11.07
CA ASP A 76 12.81 -22.73 9.65
C ASP A 76 12.96 -21.50 8.75
N LEU A 77 12.67 -20.30 9.29
CA LEU A 77 12.82 -19.02 8.58
C LEU A 77 14.19 -18.41 8.82
N PRO A 78 14.79 -17.75 7.81
CA PRO A 78 16.03 -17.03 7.99
C PRO A 78 15.85 -15.80 8.90
N PRO A 79 16.91 -15.29 9.53
CA PRO A 79 16.84 -14.11 10.39
C PRO A 79 16.33 -12.83 9.71
N GLN A 80 16.45 -12.75 8.38
CA GLN A 80 15.97 -11.63 7.58
C GLN A 80 15.42 -12.13 6.25
N GLN A 81 14.21 -11.70 5.90
CA GLN A 81 13.58 -12.03 4.62
C GLN A 81 12.58 -10.95 4.21
N SER A 82 12.46 -10.71 2.90
CA SER A 82 11.35 -9.95 2.34
C SER A 82 10.17 -10.89 2.06
N PHE A 83 8.99 -10.55 2.57
CA PHE A 83 7.79 -11.38 2.40
C PHE A 83 7.08 -11.12 1.05
N VAL A 84 7.17 -9.90 0.51
CA VAL A 84 6.84 -9.56 -0.88
C VAL A 84 7.67 -8.33 -1.25
N GLN A 85 8.33 -8.36 -2.41
CA GLN A 85 9.02 -7.20 -2.96
C GLN A 85 8.36 -6.77 -4.27
N LEU A 86 8.05 -5.47 -4.39
CA LEU A 86 7.45 -4.86 -5.57
C LEU A 86 8.38 -3.78 -6.13
N SER A 87 8.54 -3.76 -7.44
CA SER A 87 9.29 -2.73 -8.18
C SER A 87 8.59 -2.41 -9.52
N PRO A 88 8.76 -1.20 -10.08
CA PRO A 88 9.56 -0.07 -9.59
C PRO A 88 8.87 0.72 -8.46
N SER A 89 9.56 1.75 -7.94
CA SER A 89 9.10 2.55 -6.80
C SER A 89 7.87 3.43 -7.05
N ASN A 90 7.41 3.54 -8.30
CA ASN A 90 6.12 4.16 -8.64
C ASN A 90 4.93 3.30 -8.23
N LEU A 91 5.14 1.99 -8.04
CA LEU A 91 4.08 1.07 -7.65
C LEU A 91 3.99 0.96 -6.13
N VAL A 92 2.76 0.95 -5.62
CA VAL A 92 2.47 0.82 -4.20
C VAL A 92 1.65 -0.44 -3.98
N LEU A 93 2.17 -1.35 -3.16
CA LEU A 93 1.45 -2.54 -2.70
C LEU A 93 0.35 -2.10 -1.73
N THR A 94 -0.90 -2.41 -2.04
CA THR A 94 -2.08 -2.05 -1.23
C THR A 94 -2.77 -3.24 -0.62
N GLY A 95 -2.57 -4.44 -1.18
CA GLY A 95 -3.19 -5.66 -0.69
C GLY A 95 -2.22 -6.84 -0.74
N LEU A 96 -2.13 -7.54 0.39
CA LEU A 96 -1.58 -8.89 0.46
C LEU A 96 -2.47 -9.69 1.40
N LYS A 97 -3.16 -10.68 0.88
CA LYS A 97 -4.03 -11.55 1.67
C LYS A 97 -4.03 -12.98 1.14
N LYS A 98 -4.59 -13.91 1.89
CA LYS A 98 -4.96 -15.24 1.36
C LYS A 98 -6.11 -15.08 0.36
N ALA A 99 -6.14 -15.93 -0.66
CA ALA A 99 -7.32 -16.07 -1.51
C ALA A 99 -8.54 -16.42 -0.63
N GLU A 100 -9.69 -15.87 -0.97
CA GLU A 100 -10.96 -16.19 -0.30
C GLU A 100 -11.35 -17.64 -0.64
N ASP A 101 -11.25 -17.99 -1.92
CA ASP A 101 -11.47 -19.34 -2.43
C ASP A 101 -10.17 -20.03 -2.86
N GLY A 102 -9.95 -21.22 -2.28
CA GLY A 102 -8.84 -22.11 -2.59
C GLY A 102 -7.50 -21.67 -2.01
N ASP A 103 -6.43 -22.27 -2.50
CA ASP A 103 -5.07 -22.01 -2.03
C ASP A 103 -4.39 -20.91 -2.86
N GLY A 104 -3.75 -19.97 -2.15
CA GLY A 104 -2.93 -18.95 -2.77
C GLY A 104 -2.98 -17.63 -2.03
N TRP A 105 -2.21 -16.67 -2.53
CA TRP A 105 -2.21 -15.29 -2.07
C TRP A 105 -2.73 -14.37 -3.17
N ILE A 106 -3.49 -13.36 -2.75
CA ILE A 106 -3.91 -12.24 -3.57
C ILE A 106 -2.98 -11.07 -3.27
N VAL A 107 -2.37 -10.56 -4.32
CA VAL A 107 -1.44 -9.43 -4.27
C VAL A 107 -1.99 -8.32 -5.13
N GLN A 108 -2.13 -7.13 -4.56
CA GLN A 108 -2.69 -5.97 -5.24
C GLN A 108 -1.78 -4.77 -5.09
N TRP A 109 -1.57 -4.06 -6.20
CA TRP A 109 -0.86 -2.80 -6.22
C TRP A 109 -1.50 -1.84 -7.21
N TYR A 110 -1.08 -0.58 -7.14
CA TYR A 110 -1.44 0.43 -8.12
C TYR A 110 -0.26 1.32 -8.48
N ASP A 111 -0.36 1.98 -9.63
CA ASP A 111 0.58 3.03 -10.02
C ASP A 111 0.23 4.35 -9.32
N ALA A 112 1.12 4.79 -8.43
CA ALA A 112 0.95 6.01 -7.67
C ALA A 112 1.46 7.26 -8.40
N LYS A 113 2.23 7.13 -9.49
CA LYS A 113 2.85 8.27 -10.18
C LYS A 113 2.16 8.66 -11.49
N GLY A 114 1.25 7.85 -12.02
CA GLY A 114 0.65 8.08 -13.35
C GLY A 114 1.60 7.67 -14.48
N GLU A 115 2.46 6.68 -14.23
CA GLU A 115 3.50 6.19 -15.12
C GLU A 115 3.20 4.75 -15.54
N GLU A 116 3.48 4.42 -16.80
CA GLU A 116 3.37 3.03 -17.26
C GLU A 116 4.68 2.33 -16.93
N SER A 117 4.59 1.15 -16.31
CA SER A 117 5.77 0.40 -15.88
C SER A 117 5.52 -1.11 -15.94
N GLU A 118 6.59 -1.88 -16.03
CA GLU A 118 6.53 -3.33 -15.80
C GLU A 118 6.75 -3.60 -14.31
N ALA A 119 5.71 -4.09 -13.63
CA ALA A 119 5.80 -4.52 -12.24
C ALA A 119 6.60 -5.81 -12.16
N VAL A 120 7.59 -5.86 -11.27
CA VAL A 120 8.25 -7.11 -10.86
C VAL A 120 7.88 -7.39 -9.42
N VAL A 121 7.18 -8.51 -9.20
CA VAL A 121 6.78 -8.96 -7.86
C VAL A 121 7.57 -10.20 -7.51
N THR A 122 8.32 -10.15 -6.42
CA THR A 122 9.15 -11.25 -5.92
C THR A 122 8.66 -11.75 -4.57
N PHE A 123 8.61 -13.06 -4.42
CA PHE A 123 8.05 -13.76 -3.26
C PHE A 123 9.14 -14.55 -2.49
N PRO A 124 8.88 -14.96 -1.23
CA PRO A 124 9.86 -15.64 -0.38
C PRO A 124 10.19 -17.06 -0.82
N ARG A 125 9.37 -17.66 -1.70
CA ARG A 125 9.49 -19.05 -2.16
C ARG A 125 9.04 -19.18 -3.61
N GLU A 126 9.42 -20.28 -4.25
CA GLU A 126 9.11 -20.54 -5.66
C GLU A 126 7.61 -20.58 -5.92
N LEU A 127 7.21 -20.03 -7.07
CA LEU A 127 5.81 -19.96 -7.48
C LEU A 127 5.45 -21.17 -8.36
N LYS A 128 4.31 -21.79 -8.09
CA LYS A 128 3.71 -22.82 -8.96
C LYS A 128 2.76 -22.24 -9.99
N ARG A 129 2.00 -21.21 -9.60
CA ARG A 129 0.99 -20.59 -10.46
C ARG A 129 0.90 -19.09 -10.19
N ALA A 130 0.64 -18.33 -11.24
CA ALA A 130 0.33 -16.92 -11.16
C ALA A 130 -0.66 -16.55 -12.25
N THR A 131 -1.71 -15.81 -11.91
CA THR A 131 -2.75 -15.35 -12.83
C THR A 131 -3.10 -13.89 -12.54
N ILE A 132 -3.42 -13.14 -13.59
CA ILE A 132 -4.15 -11.88 -13.42
C ILE A 132 -5.49 -12.20 -12.77
N SER A 133 -5.93 -11.34 -11.87
CA SER A 133 -7.22 -11.48 -11.22
C SER A 133 -7.97 -10.14 -11.18
N ASN A 134 -9.29 -10.19 -11.08
CA ASN A 134 -10.09 -8.99 -10.81
C ASN A 134 -10.26 -8.78 -9.28
N PHE A 135 -11.07 -7.79 -8.89
CA PHE A 135 -11.32 -7.52 -7.47
C PHE A 135 -12.13 -8.61 -6.75
N LEU A 136 -12.82 -9.47 -7.50
CA LEU A 136 -13.60 -10.62 -7.01
C LEU A 136 -12.78 -11.92 -7.01
N GLU A 137 -11.46 -11.82 -7.22
CA GLU A 137 -10.54 -12.96 -7.26
C GLU A 137 -10.76 -13.95 -8.41
N GLU A 138 -11.58 -13.58 -9.39
CA GLU A 138 -11.79 -14.40 -10.58
C GLU A 138 -10.50 -14.44 -11.40
N GLU A 139 -10.12 -15.64 -11.83
CA GLU A 139 -8.87 -15.87 -12.53
C GLU A 139 -8.98 -15.50 -14.00
N GLY A 140 -8.08 -14.64 -14.46
CA GLY A 140 -7.91 -14.27 -15.86
C GLY A 140 -6.69 -14.95 -16.48
N ALA A 141 -5.93 -14.18 -17.27
CA ALA A 141 -4.78 -14.69 -17.99
C ALA A 141 -3.67 -15.19 -17.06
N SER A 142 -3.10 -16.34 -17.39
CA SER A 142 -1.89 -16.87 -16.74
C SER A 142 -0.67 -15.97 -16.99
N LEU A 143 0.15 -15.83 -15.96
CA LEU A 143 1.39 -15.08 -16.00
C LEU A 143 2.58 -16.04 -16.08
N SER A 144 3.59 -15.66 -16.86
CA SER A 144 4.88 -16.35 -16.86
C SER A 144 5.61 -16.14 -15.54
N ILE A 145 6.12 -17.23 -14.97
CA ILE A 145 6.84 -17.24 -13.71
C ILE A 145 8.34 -17.37 -13.99
N VAL A 146 9.15 -16.62 -13.27
CA VAL A 146 10.61 -16.77 -13.24
C VAL A 146 11.01 -17.04 -11.79
N LYS A 147 11.21 -18.33 -11.45
CA LYS A 147 11.47 -18.82 -10.08
C LYS A 147 10.37 -18.40 -9.08
N ASN A 148 10.66 -17.40 -8.27
CA ASN A 148 9.80 -16.84 -7.23
C ASN A 148 9.23 -15.47 -7.62
N SER A 149 9.26 -15.11 -8.91
CA SER A 149 8.86 -13.78 -9.37
C SER A 149 7.95 -13.81 -10.59
N VAL A 150 7.12 -12.77 -10.72
CA VAL A 150 6.27 -12.51 -11.89
C VAL A 150 6.50 -11.10 -12.42
N ARG A 151 6.33 -10.94 -13.73
CA ARG A 151 6.38 -9.63 -14.41
C ARG A 151 5.00 -9.30 -14.96
N VAL A 152 4.52 -8.11 -14.67
CA VAL A 152 3.16 -7.69 -15.05
C VAL A 152 3.17 -6.25 -15.54
N LYS A 153 2.72 -6.04 -16.76
CA LYS A 153 2.54 -4.70 -17.31
C LYS A 153 1.47 -3.95 -16.50
N THR A 154 1.85 -2.82 -15.90
CA THR A 154 0.97 -1.95 -15.12
C THR A 154 0.80 -0.63 -15.86
N LYS A 155 -0.44 -0.31 -16.23
CA LYS A 155 -0.78 0.93 -16.95
C LYS A 155 -0.79 2.13 -15.99
N LYS A 156 -0.66 3.32 -16.56
CA LYS A 156 -0.79 4.59 -15.83
C LYS A 156 -2.07 4.61 -14.99
N SER A 157 -1.95 4.92 -13.71
CA SER A 157 -3.05 5.03 -12.76
C SER A 157 -3.98 3.81 -12.70
N SER A 158 -3.46 2.62 -13.02
CA SER A 158 -4.22 1.37 -12.93
C SER A 158 -3.95 0.65 -11.61
N VAL A 159 -4.94 -0.14 -11.19
CA VAL A 159 -4.82 -1.13 -10.12
C VAL A 159 -4.66 -2.50 -10.78
N VAL A 160 -3.74 -3.31 -10.27
CA VAL A 160 -3.50 -4.67 -10.74
C VAL A 160 -3.62 -5.62 -9.55
N THR A 161 -4.36 -6.70 -9.75
CA THR A 161 -4.47 -7.80 -8.80
C THR A 161 -3.92 -9.08 -9.44
N VAL A 162 -3.13 -9.82 -8.69
CA VAL A 162 -2.58 -11.13 -9.09
C VAL A 162 -2.88 -12.15 -8.01
N LYS A 163 -3.33 -13.34 -8.44
CA LYS A 163 -3.41 -14.52 -7.60
C LYS A 163 -2.17 -15.38 -7.83
N VAL A 164 -1.49 -15.78 -6.76
CA VAL A 164 -0.31 -16.64 -6.81
C VAL A 164 -0.46 -17.86 -5.92
N SER A 165 0.14 -18.98 -6.30
CA SER A 165 0.27 -20.17 -5.46
C SER A 165 1.69 -20.73 -5.48
N PHE A 166 2.02 -21.52 -4.45
CA PHE A 166 3.38 -21.97 -4.11
C PHE A 166 3.46 -23.48 -3.99
#